data_AF-A0A943LD06-F1
#
_entry.id   AF-A0A943LD06-F1
#
_cell.length_a   1.000
_cell.length_b   1.000
_cell.length_c   1.000
_cell.angle_alpha   90.00
_cell.angle_beta   90.00
_cell.angle_gamma   90.00
#
_symmetry.space_group_name_H-M   'P 1'
#
loop_
_entity.id
_entity.type
_entity.pdbx_description
1 polymer ?
#
loop_
_entity_poly.entity_id
_entity_poly.type
_entity_poly.pdbx_seq_one_letter_code
_entity_poly.pdbx_strand_id
1 'polypeptide(L)'
;MPNFRKRYLTYVFLLLAIISIAIYYKNNTIDISKHTLTSKKITKDNVKILQISDLHCKSFGKDQHAILSQIENISPDIIVITGDLIDGRTNPKNYNN
;
A
#
# COMPACT_ATOMS: atom_id res chain seq x y z
N MET A 1 48.04 12.34 -2.72
CA MET A 1 46.95 11.73 -3.52
C MET A 1 45.65 11.64 -2.69
N PRO A 2 44.78 12.68 -2.66
CA PRO A 2 43.58 12.69 -1.80
C PRO A 2 42.23 12.55 -2.54
N ASN A 3 42.21 12.49 -3.87
CA ASN A 3 40.98 12.67 -4.65
C ASN A 3 40.20 11.36 -4.86
N PHE A 4 40.84 10.19 -4.69
CA PHE A 4 40.22 8.89 -4.97
C PHE A 4 39.23 8.46 -3.89
N ARG A 5 39.56 8.69 -2.61
CA ARG A 5 38.68 8.37 -1.46
C ARG A 5 37.42 9.21 -1.47
N LYS A 6 37.54 10.51 -1.79
CA LYS A 6 36.39 11.44 -1.87
C LYS A 6 35.42 11.06 -3.00
N ARG A 7 35.93 10.70 -4.20
CA ARG A 7 35.08 10.24 -5.32
C ARG A 7 34.35 8.94 -4.98
N TYR A 8 35.02 7.99 -4.31
CA TYR A 8 34.39 6.75 -3.84
C TYR A 8 33.24 7.02 -2.86
N LEU A 9 33.47 7.89 -1.86
CA LEU A 9 32.43 8.33 -0.93
C LEU A 9 31.24 8.97 -1.66
N THR A 10 31.49 9.79 -2.68
CA THR A 10 30.42 10.37 -3.51
C THR A 10 29.60 9.31 -4.24
N TYR A 11 30.23 8.28 -4.81
CA TYR A 11 29.51 7.18 -5.48
C TYR A 11 28.68 6.34 -4.51
N VAL A 12 29.22 6.06 -3.31
CA VAL A 12 28.47 5.34 -2.25
C VAL A 12 27.26 6.15 -1.81
N PHE A 13 27.41 7.46 -1.62
CA PHE A 13 26.29 8.34 -1.26
C PHE A 13 25.21 8.38 -2.35
N LEU A 14 25.62 8.47 -3.63
CA LEU A 14 24.70 8.41 -4.77
C LEU A 14 23.93 7.09 -4.82
N LEU A 15 24.62 5.97 -4.60
CA LEU A 15 23.99 4.64 -4.55
C LEU A 15 22.97 4.56 -3.42
N LEU A 16 23.32 5.03 -2.22
CA LEU A 16 22.41 5.06 -1.07
C LEU A 16 21.18 5.94 -1.36
N ALA A 17 21.36 7.11 -1.95
CA ALA A 17 20.25 7.99 -2.33
C ALA A 17 19.28 7.31 -3.31
N ILE A 18 19.80 6.62 -4.32
CA ILE A 18 18.99 5.86 -5.28
C ILE A 18 18.20 4.74 -4.58
N ILE A 19 18.85 3.99 -3.67
CA ILE A 19 18.19 2.93 -2.89
C ILE A 19 17.08 3.51 -2.00
N SER A 20 17.34 4.62 -1.30
CA SER A 20 16.34 5.28 -0.46
C SER A 20 15.12 5.74 -1.26
N ILE A 21 15.35 6.32 -2.45
CA ILE A 21 14.27 6.73 -3.36
C ILE A 21 13.47 5.49 -3.80
N ALA A 22 14.13 4.40 -4.20
CA ALA A 22 13.47 3.18 -4.62
C ALA A 22 12.61 2.55 -3.50
N ILE A 23 13.12 2.54 -2.26
CA ILE A 23 12.37 2.06 -1.09
C ILE A 23 11.16 2.95 -0.82
N TYR A 24 11.31 4.27 -0.91
CA TYR A 24 10.22 5.21 -0.73
C TYR A 24 9.11 5.00 -1.77
N TYR A 25 9.45 4.79 -3.03
CA TYR A 25 8.46 4.48 -4.07
C TYR A 25 7.77 3.14 -3.81
N LYS A 26 8.50 2.08 -3.49
CA LYS A 26 7.91 0.76 -3.19
C LYS A 26 6.95 0.79 -2.00
N ASN A 27 7.32 1.44 -0.90
CA ASN A 27 6.50 1.50 0.31
C ASN A 27 5.23 2.36 0.17
N ASN A 28 5.17 3.20 -0.87
CA ASN A 28 4.00 4.02 -1.19
C ASN A 28 3.19 3.47 -2.37
N THR A 29 3.60 2.34 -2.93
CA THR A 29 2.86 1.69 -4.03
C THR A 29 1.92 0.65 -3.42
N ILE A 30 0.64 0.73 -3.81
CA ILE A 30 -0.35 -0.30 -3.49
C ILE A 30 -0.05 -1.52 -4.35
N ASP A 31 0.19 -2.67 -3.72
CA ASP A 31 0.36 -3.94 -4.43
C ASP A 31 -0.98 -4.70 -4.49
N ILE A 32 -1.27 -5.32 -5.63
CA ILE A 32 -2.54 -6.03 -5.87
C ILE A 32 -2.21 -7.49 -6.16
N SER A 33 -2.47 -8.33 -5.17
CA SER A 33 -2.35 -9.78 -5.32
C SER A 33 -3.66 -10.38 -5.82
N LYS A 34 -3.64 -11.00 -7.01
CA LYS A 34 -4.80 -11.68 -7.60
C LYS A 34 -4.67 -13.19 -7.41
N HIS A 35 -5.69 -13.80 -6.82
CA HIS A 35 -5.76 -15.24 -6.63
C HIS A 35 -7.04 -15.78 -7.25
N THR A 36 -6.90 -16.75 -8.16
CA THR A 36 -8.04 -17.47 -8.75
C THR A 36 -8.22 -18.78 -8.01
N LEU A 37 -9.32 -18.91 -7.27
CA LEU A 37 -9.67 -20.13 -6.55
C LEU A 37 -10.70 -20.91 -7.36
N THR A 38 -10.38 -22.15 -7.72
CA THR A 38 -11.31 -23.08 -8.37
C THR A 38 -11.58 -24.25 -7.42
N SER A 39 -12.86 -24.56 -7.20
CA SER A 39 -13.25 -25.66 -6.32
C SER A 39 -14.52 -26.30 -6.84
N LYS A 40 -14.57 -27.65 -6.83
CA LYS A 40 -15.77 -28.42 -7.20
C LYS A 40 -16.98 -28.12 -6.29
N LYS A 41 -16.74 -27.55 -5.10
CA LYS A 41 -17.80 -27.14 -4.16
C LYS A 41 -18.41 -25.78 -4.52
N ILE A 42 -17.73 -24.98 -5.34
CA ILE A 42 -18.24 -23.69 -5.82
C ILE A 42 -18.95 -23.97 -7.14
N THR A 43 -20.27 -24.14 -7.06
CA THR A 43 -21.16 -24.48 -8.18
C THR A 43 -21.82 -23.27 -8.83
N LYS A 44 -21.60 -22.07 -8.28
CA LYS A 44 -22.12 -20.79 -8.80
C LYS A 44 -21.11 -20.11 -9.72
N ASP A 45 -21.63 -19.16 -10.49
CA ASP A 45 -20.89 -18.34 -11.45
C ASP A 45 -19.64 -17.67 -10.85
N ASN A 46 -18.71 -17.27 -11.73
CA ASN A 46 -17.47 -16.60 -11.35
C ASN A 46 -17.74 -15.34 -10.51
N VAL A 47 -17.43 -15.39 -9.21
CA VAL A 47 -17.49 -14.22 -8.31
C VAL A 47 -16.09 -13.65 -8.11
N LYS A 48 -15.94 -12.34 -8.29
CA LYS A 48 -14.72 -11.59 -7.94
C LYS A 48 -14.89 -10.94 -6.57
N ILE A 49 -14.02 -11.31 -5.64
CA ILE A 49 -13.97 -10.72 -4.31
C ILE A 49 -12.70 -9.87 -4.21
N LEU A 50 -12.85 -8.59 -3.88
CA LEU A 50 -11.74 -7.71 -3.57
C LEU A 50 -11.62 -7.59 -2.05
N GLN A 51 -10.49 -8.04 -1.50
CA GLN A 51 -10.16 -7.87 -0.09
C GLN A 51 -9.17 -6.72 0.09
N ILE A 52 -9.52 -5.78 0.96
CA ILE A 52 -8.64 -4.70 1.41
C ILE A 52 -8.28 -4.99 2.87
N SER A 53 -6.99 -5.06 3.21
CA SER A 53 -6.51 -5.30 4.58
C SER A 53 -5.67 -4.15 5.11
N ASP A 54 -5.71 -3.91 6.43
CA ASP A 54 -4.78 -3.05 7.16
C ASP A 54 -4.63 -1.64 6.59
N LEU A 55 -5.77 -0.95 6.45
CA LEU A 55 -5.82 0.41 5.94
C LEU A 55 -5.12 1.40 6.89
N HIS A 56 -5.09 1.13 8.21
CA HIS A 56 -4.42 1.91 9.28
C HIS A 56 -4.52 3.44 9.10
N CYS A 57 -5.68 3.94 8.66
CA CYS A 57 -5.91 5.35 8.28
C CYS A 57 -4.81 5.98 7.39
N LYS A 58 -4.02 5.18 6.66
CA LYS A 58 -2.97 5.68 5.78
C LYS A 58 -3.63 6.28 4.54
N SER A 59 -3.19 7.47 4.14
CA SER A 59 -3.70 8.11 2.93
C SER A 59 -2.99 7.53 1.71
N PHE A 60 -3.71 6.77 0.90
CA PHE A 60 -3.19 6.28 -0.38
C PHE A 60 -3.58 7.26 -1.49
N GLY A 61 -2.75 8.29 -1.66
CA GLY A 61 -3.04 9.43 -2.52
C GLY A 61 -4.00 10.43 -1.85
N LYS A 62 -4.43 11.44 -2.62
CA LYS A 62 -5.45 12.40 -2.19
C LYS A 62 -6.82 11.70 -2.18
N ASP A 63 -7.58 11.83 -1.09
CA ASP A 63 -8.93 11.29 -0.95
C ASP A 63 -9.06 9.79 -1.28
N GLN A 64 -8.01 8.98 -1.00
CA GLN A 64 -7.95 7.55 -1.32
C GLN A 64 -8.12 7.23 -2.82
N HIS A 65 -7.88 8.18 -3.72
CA HIS A 65 -8.13 8.02 -5.16
C HIS A 65 -7.36 6.84 -5.77
N ALA A 66 -6.19 6.52 -5.24
CA ALA A 66 -5.42 5.36 -5.69
C ALA A 66 -6.15 4.03 -5.40
N ILE A 67 -6.88 3.92 -4.28
CA ILE A 67 -7.68 2.73 -3.97
C ILE A 67 -8.95 2.71 -4.82
N LEU A 68 -9.65 3.84 -4.92
CA LEU A 68 -10.90 3.95 -5.68
C LEU A 68 -10.71 3.59 -7.16
N SER A 69 -9.67 4.12 -7.79
CA SER A 69 -9.33 3.78 -9.19
C SER A 69 -9.03 2.29 -9.38
N GLN A 70 -8.42 1.62 -8.40
CA GLN A 70 -8.17 0.18 -8.47
C GLN A 70 -9.47 -0.62 -8.31
N ILE A 71 -10.37 -0.20 -7.41
CA ILE A 71 -11.70 -0.81 -7.26
C ILE A 71 -12.47 -0.74 -8.58
N GLU A 72 -12.51 0.43 -9.22
CA GLU A 72 -13.17 0.63 -10.52
C GLU A 72 -12.58 -0.27 -11.61
N ASN A 73 -11.25 -0.35 -11.70
CA ASN A 73 -10.57 -1.20 -12.68
C ASN A 73 -10.78 -2.70 -12.45
N ILE A 74 -10.86 -3.15 -11.20
CA ILE A 74 -11.06 -4.56 -10.86
C ILE A 74 -12.53 -4.98 -11.09
N SER A 75 -13.46 -4.02 -10.90
CA SER A 75 -14.92 -4.24 -10.96
C SER A 75 -15.34 -5.49 -10.16
N PRO A 76 -15.10 -5.53 -8.84
CA PRO A 76 -15.43 -6.67 -8.00
C PRO A 76 -16.95 -6.76 -7.74
N ASP A 77 -17.44 -7.97 -7.51
CA ASP A 77 -18.83 -8.21 -7.10
C ASP A 77 -19.02 -7.99 -5.60
N ILE A 78 -17.96 -8.25 -4.82
CA ILE A 78 -17.94 -8.11 -3.36
C ILE A 78 -16.66 -7.40 -2.95
N ILE A 79 -16.80 -6.38 -2.11
CA ILE A 79 -15.68 -5.71 -1.44
C ILE A 79 -15.70 -6.12 0.03
N VAL A 80 -14.59 -6.67 0.51
CA VAL A 80 -14.42 -7.06 1.92
C VAL A 80 -13.28 -6.23 2.49
N ILE A 81 -13.53 -5.56 3.61
CA ILE A 81 -12.49 -4.82 4.31
C ILE A 81 -12.15 -5.59 5.60
N THR A 82 -10.87 -5.86 5.81
CA THR A 82 -10.33 -6.70 6.88
C THR A 82 -9.16 -6.00 7.57
N GLY A 83 -8.74 -6.50 8.74
CA GLY A 83 -7.62 -5.89 9.48
C GLY A 83 -7.97 -4.55 10.13
N ASP A 84 -6.95 -3.77 10.47
CA ASP A 84 -7.10 -2.54 11.25
C ASP A 84 -7.53 -1.36 10.38
N LEU A 85 -8.79 -0.95 10.54
CA LEU A 85 -9.38 0.20 9.84
C LEU A 85 -8.97 1.55 10.45
N ILE A 86 -8.75 1.57 11.76
CA ILE A 86 -8.56 2.78 12.55
C ILE A 86 -7.23 2.69 13.27
N ASP A 87 -6.31 3.63 13.03
CA ASP A 87 -5.18 3.85 13.92
C ASP A 87 -5.69 4.70 15.10
N GLY A 88 -5.81 4.08 16.26
CA GLY A 88 -6.33 4.67 17.49
C GLY A 88 -5.40 5.71 18.08
N ARG A 89 -5.16 6.83 17.40
CA ARG A 89 -4.75 8.08 18.07
C ARG A 89 -5.97 8.77 18.63
N THR A 90 -6.67 8.07 19.51
CA THR A 90 -7.64 8.69 20.41
C THR A 90 -6.83 9.54 21.37
N ASN A 91 -6.68 10.84 21.09
CA ASN A 91 -6.29 11.79 22.12
C ASN A 91 -7.56 12.08 22.94
N PRO A 92 -7.70 11.58 24.18
CA PRO A 92 -8.95 11.68 24.93
C PRO A 92 -9.24 13.10 25.46
N LYS A 93 -8.65 14.15 24.89
CA LYS A 93 -8.68 15.50 25.47
C LYS A 93 -9.85 16.39 25.06
N ASN A 94 -10.78 15.97 24.21
CA ASN A 94 -11.89 16.82 23.78
C ASN A 94 -13.27 16.15 23.91
N TYR A 95 -13.56 15.55 25.06
CA TYR A 95 -14.94 15.40 25.54
C TYR A 95 -15.12 16.37 26.70
N ASN A 96 -15.38 17.64 26.39
CA ASN A 96 -15.93 18.68 27.28
C ASN A 96 -16.26 19.91 26.41
N ASN A 97 -17.49 19.95 25.90
CA ASN A 97 -18.34 21.14 25.81
C ASN A 97 -19.74 20.72 25.40
#